data_AF-A0A7X9GBM9-F1
#
_entry.id   AF-A0A7X9GBM9-F1
#
_cell.length_a   1.000
_cell.length_b   1.000
_cell.length_c   1.000
_cell.angle_alpha   90.00
_cell.angle_beta   90.00
_cell.angle_gamma   90.00
#
_symmetry.space_group_name_H-M   'P 1'
#
loop_
_entity.id
_entity.type
_entity.pdbx_description
1 polymer ?
#
loop_
_entity_poly.entity_id
_entity_poly.type
_entity_poly.pdbx_seq_one_letter_code
_entity_poly.pdbx_strand_id
1 'polypeptide(L)' 'PVLKGEVEAIIITGGLAYSEYLINYIEQMVKFIAPIIVYPGEDEMEALNLGTRRVLDGVEKYKIYEDEVMGW' A
#
# COMPACT_ATOMS: atom_id res chain seq x y z
N PRO A 1 -16.71 -11.16 4.53
CA PRO A 1 -15.61 -10.55 3.76
C PRO A 1 -15.64 -9.02 3.87
N VAL A 2 -14.50 -8.40 4.20
CA VAL A 2 -14.38 -6.96 4.52
C VAL A 2 -14.83 -6.05 3.37
N LEU A 3 -14.68 -6.50 2.12
CA LEU A 3 -14.94 -5.70 0.91
C LEU A 3 -16.24 -6.05 0.16
N LYS A 4 -17.11 -6.91 0.72
CA LYS A 4 -18.32 -7.45 0.01
C LYS A 4 -18.07 -8.03 -1.40
N GLY A 5 -16.82 -8.28 -1.78
CA GLY A 5 -16.45 -8.76 -3.11
C GLY A 5 -16.24 -7.65 -4.15
N GLU A 6 -16.38 -6.37 -3.76
CA GLU A 6 -16.14 -5.23 -4.63
C GLU A 6 -14.66 -4.83 -4.54
N VAL A 7 -13.87 -5.31 -5.50
CA VAL A 7 -12.42 -5.04 -5.58
C VAL A 7 -12.14 -4.29 -6.87
N GLU A 8 -11.58 -3.08 -6.75
CA GLU A 8 -11.33 -2.20 -7.90
C GLU A 8 -10.00 -2.50 -8.60
N ALA A 9 -8.96 -2.80 -7.82
CA ALA A 9 -7.64 -3.15 -8.34
C ALA A 9 -6.84 -4.01 -7.36
N ILE A 10 -5.87 -4.74 -7.88
CA ILE A 10 -4.81 -5.41 -7.13
C ILE A 10 -3.51 -4.68 -7.41
N ILE A 11 -2.89 -4.12 -6.37
CA ILE A 11 -1.58 -3.45 -6.50
C ILE A 11 -0.48 -4.41 -6.04
N ILE A 12 0.53 -4.62 -6.88
CA ILE A 12 1.73 -5.38 -6.53
C ILE A 12 2.92 -4.42 -6.50
N THR A 13 3.52 -4.26 -5.33
CA THR A 13 4.65 -3.35 -5.05
C THR A 13 5.73 -4.07 -4.24
N GLY A 14 6.79 -3.37 -3.87
CA GLY A 14 7.93 -3.92 -3.11
C GLY A 14 9.02 -4.45 -4.03
N GLY A 15 10.17 -4.80 -3.45
CA GLY A 15 11.33 -5.25 -4.23
C GLY A 15 11.09 -6.49 -5.11
N LEU A 16 10.18 -7.37 -4.73
CA LEU A 16 9.86 -8.58 -5.51
C LEU A 16 9.03 -8.31 -6.77
N ALA A 17 8.40 -7.14 -6.87
CA ALA A 17 7.60 -6.77 -8.02
C ALA A 17 8.41 -6.52 -9.30
N TYR A 18 9.76 -6.44 -9.19
CA TYR A 18 10.66 -6.43 -10.35
C TYR A 18 10.79 -7.80 -11.04
N SER A 19 10.38 -8.89 -10.37
CA SER A 19 10.48 -10.24 -10.93
C SER A 19 9.29 -10.55 -11.84
N GLU A 20 9.48 -10.47 -13.15
CA GLU A 20 8.46 -10.83 -14.14
C GLU A 20 7.91 -12.25 -13.94
N TYR A 21 8.77 -13.20 -13.58
CA TYR A 21 8.36 -14.57 -13.27
C TYR A 21 7.33 -14.61 -12.14
N LEU A 22 7.62 -13.91 -11.05
CA LEU A 22 6.74 -13.88 -9.89
C LEU A 22 5.43 -13.13 -10.20
N ILE A 23 5.53 -11.98 -10.88
CA ILE A 23 4.37 -11.19 -11.29
C ILE A 23 3.43 -12.03 -12.16
N ASN A 24 3.97 -12.68 -13.19
CA ASN A 24 3.18 -13.52 -14.10
C ASN A 24 2.51 -14.69 -13.37
N TYR A 25 3.24 -15.32 -12.43
CA TYR A 25 2.69 -16.41 -11.62
C TYR A 25 1.53 -15.93 -10.74
N ILE A 26 1.69 -14.79 -10.05
CA ILE A 26 0.64 -14.18 -9.22
C ILE A 26 -0.56 -13.78 -10.08
N GLU A 27 -0.32 -13.15 -11.23
CA GLU A 27 -1.36 -12.69 -12.13
C GLU A 27 -2.29 -13.83 -12.56
N GLN A 28 -1.75 -15.01 -12.92
CA GLN A 28 -2.60 -16.16 -13.27
C GLN A 28 -3.51 -16.60 -12.11
N MET A 29 -3.07 -16.41 -10.87
CA MET A 29 -3.85 -16.80 -9.69
C MET A 29 -4.96 -15.80 -9.36
N VAL A 30 -4.76 -14.49 -9.58
CA VAL A 30 -5.64 -13.46 -8.99
C VAL A 30 -6.33 -12.53 -9.98
N LYS A 31 -5.99 -12.56 -11.28
CA LYS A 31 -6.58 -11.64 -12.29
C LYS A 31 -8.09 -11.77 -12.47
N PHE A 32 -8.70 -12.86 -12.00
CA PHE A 32 -10.16 -13.03 -12.06
C PHE A 32 -10.91 -12.13 -11.05
N ILE A 33 -10.19 -11.57 -10.07
CA ILE A 33 -10.77 -10.75 -9.01
C ILE A 33 -10.89 -9.29 -9.46
N ALA A 34 -9.81 -8.71 -10.00
CA ALA A 34 -9.73 -7.32 -10.42
C ALA A 34 -8.51 -7.06 -11.33
N PRO A 35 -8.47 -5.93 -12.07
CA PRO A 35 -7.28 -5.49 -12.79
C PRO A 35 -6.04 -5.40 -11.89
N ILE A 36 -4.88 -5.77 -12.43
CA ILE A 36 -3.60 -5.77 -11.70
C ILE A 36 -2.78 -4.55 -12.13
N ILE A 37 -2.22 -3.84 -11.15
CA ILE A 37 -1.31 -2.72 -11.35
C ILE A 37 0.00 -3.04 -10.63
N VAL A 38 1.12 -2.96 -11.36
CA VAL A 38 2.44 -3.27 -10.81
C VAL A 38 3.24 -1.98 -10.67
N TYR A 39 3.62 -1.64 -9.44
CA TYR A 39 4.49 -0.51 -9.11
C TYR A 39 5.72 -1.04 -8.38
N PRO A 40 6.81 -1.40 -9.08
CA PRO A 40 7.96 -2.02 -8.44
C PRO A 40 8.72 -1.10 -7.51
N GLY A 41 9.28 -1.67 -6.44
CA GLY A 41 10.15 -0.95 -5.51
C GLY A 41 9.40 -0.38 -4.31
N GLU A 42 10.12 0.48 -3.61
CA GLU A 42 9.76 1.07 -2.32
C GLU A 42 10.20 2.53 -2.34
N ASP A 43 9.37 3.42 -1.81
CA ASP A 43 9.66 4.86 -1.70
C ASP A 43 9.72 5.28 -0.23
N GLU A 44 10.27 4.45 0.65
CA GLU A 44 10.08 4.63 2.10
C GLU A 44 10.69 5.94 2.62
N MET A 45 11.89 6.29 2.16
CA MET A 45 12.55 7.53 2.59
C MET A 45 11.77 8.76 2.16
N GLU A 46 11.21 8.75 0.95
CA GLU A 46 10.34 9.82 0.46
C GLU A 46 9.01 9.84 1.20
N ALA A 47 8.37 8.68 1.41
CA ALA A 47 7.13 8.56 2.16
C ALA A 47 7.25 9.05 3.60
N LEU A 48 8.36 8.75 4.28
CA LEU A 48 8.67 9.24 5.63
C LEU A 48 8.85 10.76 5.67
N ASN A 49 9.60 11.30 4.71
CA ASN A 49 9.81 12.73 4.58
C ASN A 49 8.49 13.46 4.30
N LEU A 50 7.71 12.98 3.33
CA LEU A 50 6.42 13.56 2.97
C LEU A 50 5.41 13.45 4.11
N GLY A 51 5.39 12.34 4.86
CA GLY A 51 4.58 12.18 6.06
C GLY A 51 4.90 13.21 7.13
N THR A 52 6.18 13.37 7.45
CA THR A 52 6.65 14.39 8.39
C THR A 52 6.29 15.80 7.92
N ARG A 53 6.51 16.09 6.63
CA ARG A 53 6.20 17.40 6.04
C ARG A 53 4.72 17.74 6.14
N ARG A 54 3.80 16.80 5.89
CA ARG A 54 2.35 17.03 6.04
C ARG A 54 1.97 17.46 7.46
N VAL A 55 2.65 16.93 8.48
CA VAL A 55 2.44 17.36 9.87
C VAL A 55 2.98 18.77 10.11
N LEU A 56 4.20 19.05 9.64
CA LEU A 56 4.82 20.38 9.80
C LEU A 56 4.04 21.48 9.06
N ASP A 57 3.49 21.16 7.90
CA ASP A 57 2.68 22.07 7.07
C ASP A 57 1.22 22.18 7.57
N GLY A 58 0.83 21.44 8.63
CA GLY A 58 -0.51 21.47 9.20
C GLY A 58 -1.60 20.77 8.36
N VAL A 59 -1.21 19.99 7.35
CA VAL A 59 -2.11 19.21 6.48
C VAL A 59 -2.63 17.97 7.20
N GLU A 60 -1.80 17.35 8.03
CA GLU A 60 -2.12 16.15 8.81
C GLU A 60 -1.84 16.38 10.30
N LYS A 61 -2.69 15.86 11.19
CA LYS A 61 -2.42 15.90 12.64
C LYS A 61 -1.47 14.77 13.00
N TYR A 62 -0.43 15.08 13.77
CA TYR A 62 0.39 14.03 14.40
C TYR A 62 -0.47 13.20 15.35
N LYS A 63 -0.06 11.95 15.54
CA LYS A 63 -0.70 11.00 16.45
C LYS A 63 0.21 10.72 17.64
N ILE A 64 -0.39 10.48 18.80
CA ILE A 64 0.29 9.98 19.99
C ILE A 64 0.00 8.50 20.06
N TYR A 65 1.03 7.67 20.05
CA TYR A 65 0.88 6.22 19.91
C TYR A 65 0.00 5.63 21.01
N GLU A 66 0.17 6.06 22.26
CA GLU A 66 -0.61 5.62 23.42
C GLU A 66 -2.11 5.89 23.25
N ASP A 67 -2.49 7.06 22.72
CA ASP A 67 -3.90 7.42 22.51
C ASP A 67 -4.54 6.56 21.42
N GLU A 68 -3.75 6.14 20.42
CA GLU A 68 -4.24 5.34 19.30
C GLU A 68 -4.40 3.87 19.65
N VAL A 69 -3.51 3.28 20.46
CA VAL A 69 -3.55 1.84 20.78
C VAL A 69 -4.50 1.48 21.91
N MET A 70 -4.79 2.41 22.82
CA MET A 70 -5.74 2.18 23.92
C MET A 70 -7.21 2.17 23.45
N GLY A 71 -7.46 2.61 22.21
CA GLY A 71 -8.78 2.59 21.57
C GLY A 71 -9.04 1.40 20.65
N TRP A 72 -8.10 0.44 20.54
CA TRP A 72 -8.23 -0.78 19.73
C TRP A 72 -8.76 -1.97 20.54
#